data_AF-M7TJB8-F1
#
_entry.id   AF-M7TJB8-F1
#
_cell.length_a   1.000
_cell.length_b   1.000
_cell.length_c   1.000
_cell.angle_alpha   90.00
_cell.angle_beta   90.00
_cell.angle_gamma   90.00
#
_symmetry.space_group_name_H-M   'P 1'
#
loop_
_entity.id
_entity.type
_entity.pdbx_description
1 polymer ?
#
loop_
_entity_poly.entity_id
_entity_poly.type
_entity_poly.pdbx_seq_one_letter_code
_entity_poly.pdbx_strand_id
1 'polypeptide(L)'
;MKDARSAEVVKKVLERESSQLVVLNGDLISGYGTTSSNATLYLDQIVAPIVELGLPWATTYGNHDNQAYSKSKDLFKREQGYENSLTKNMLPDNPTAGVSNYFLEVYPASEGQDVPEVILWFFDSRGGDERRDWVDDAVVNWFKEASANLTQKYNKTIPSLAFFHIPITAAYDFWVYPGVNPSREPGVNGEKVWWQGRGYDDKTGHDVAFMNALSNTDGLLATFSGHDHDNDW
;
A
#
# COMPACT_ATOMS: atom_id res chain seq x y z
N MET A 1 -12.35 9.01 20.01
CA MET A 1 -12.58 10.49 19.91
C MET A 1 -11.76 11.16 18.79
N LYS A 2 -10.63 10.57 18.37
CA LYS A 2 -9.91 10.98 17.14
C LYS A 2 -10.47 10.29 15.90
N ASP A 3 -10.79 9.00 15.99
CA ASP A 3 -11.25 8.16 14.86
C ASP A 3 -12.57 8.65 14.23
N ALA A 4 -13.53 9.10 15.04
CA ALA A 4 -14.79 9.65 14.54
C ALA A 4 -14.59 10.93 13.70
N ARG A 5 -13.59 11.76 14.03
CA ARG A 5 -13.26 12.96 13.24
C ARG A 5 -12.58 12.60 11.93
N SER A 6 -11.66 11.62 11.95
CA SER A 6 -11.03 11.10 10.73
C SER A 6 -12.07 10.48 9.79
N ALA A 7 -12.98 9.66 10.31
CA ALA A 7 -14.06 9.06 9.53
C ALA A 7 -14.99 10.11 8.92
N GLU A 8 -15.31 11.19 9.66
CA GLU A 8 -16.11 12.31 9.14
C GLU A 8 -15.38 13.07 8.01
N VAL A 9 -14.08 13.28 8.13
CA VAL A 9 -13.27 13.91 7.07
C VAL A 9 -13.24 13.02 5.82
N VAL A 10 -12.94 11.73 5.97
CA VAL A 10 -12.94 10.76 4.86
C VAL A 10 -14.29 10.75 4.16
N LYS A 11 -15.39 10.66 4.92
CA LYS A 11 -16.75 10.71 4.38
C LYS A 11 -17.00 11.98 3.56
N LYS A 12 -16.66 13.16 4.10
CA LYS A 12 -16.85 14.44 3.39
C LYS A 12 -16.03 14.55 2.11
N VAL A 13 -14.83 13.99 2.08
CA VAL A 13 -14.01 13.94 0.86
C VAL A 13 -14.67 13.03 -0.16
N LEU A 14 -15.02 11.80 0.22
CA LEU A 14 -15.65 10.83 -0.68
C LEU A 14 -17.03 11.28 -1.21
N GLU A 15 -17.79 12.05 -0.42
CA GLU A 15 -19.07 12.63 -0.86
C GLU A 15 -18.91 13.80 -1.85
N ARG A 16 -17.74 14.45 -1.87
CA ARG A 16 -17.45 15.59 -2.76
C ARG A 16 -16.73 15.19 -4.04
N GLU A 17 -15.95 14.13 -3.97
CA GLU A 17 -15.18 13.60 -5.09
C GLU A 17 -15.99 12.55 -5.85
N SER A 18 -15.73 12.41 -7.16
CA SER A 18 -16.30 11.32 -7.99
C SER A 18 -15.37 10.10 -7.99
N SER A 19 -15.06 9.59 -6.80
CA SER A 19 -14.13 8.46 -6.62
C SER A 19 -14.73 7.15 -7.12
N GLN A 20 -13.91 6.33 -7.80
CA GLN A 20 -14.30 5.00 -8.28
C GLN A 20 -13.57 3.86 -7.56
N LEU A 21 -12.57 4.18 -6.75
CA LEU A 21 -11.79 3.26 -5.93
C LEU A 21 -11.17 4.05 -4.76
N VAL A 22 -11.10 3.42 -3.58
CA VAL A 22 -10.34 3.94 -2.44
C VAL A 22 -9.15 3.03 -2.16
N VAL A 23 -7.95 3.59 -2.01
CA VAL A 23 -6.76 2.86 -1.58
C VAL A 23 -6.39 3.27 -0.17
N LEU A 24 -6.31 2.29 0.75
CA LEU A 24 -5.84 2.46 2.12
C LEU A 24 -4.40 1.93 2.20
N ASN A 25 -3.41 2.82 2.32
CA ASN A 25 -2.00 2.46 2.13
C ASN A 25 -1.25 2.19 3.46
N GLY A 26 -1.76 1.26 4.26
CA GLY A 26 -1.15 0.81 5.52
C GLY A 26 -1.39 1.69 6.74
N ASP A 27 -0.92 1.19 7.89
CA ASP A 27 -1.15 1.72 9.24
C ASP A 27 -2.61 2.08 9.52
N LEU A 28 -3.50 1.16 9.17
CA LEU A 28 -4.93 1.28 9.46
C LEU A 28 -5.15 1.40 10.97
N ILE A 29 -4.42 0.58 11.73
CA ILE A 29 -4.51 0.52 13.18
C ILE A 29 -3.21 1.03 13.78
N SER A 30 -3.24 2.17 14.48
CA SER A 30 -2.06 2.77 15.10
C SER A 30 -1.34 1.92 16.17
N GLY A 31 -1.93 0.78 16.60
CA GLY A 31 -1.38 -0.08 17.66
C GLY A 31 -1.44 0.51 19.08
N TYR A 32 -1.64 1.83 19.23
CA TYR A 32 -1.74 2.51 20.53
C TYR A 32 -3.16 2.44 21.09
N GLY A 33 -3.31 1.81 22.26
CA GLY A 33 -4.60 1.71 22.95
C GLY A 33 -5.52 0.62 22.42
N THR A 34 -5.04 -0.24 21.51
CA THR A 34 -5.73 -1.48 21.13
C THR A 34 -5.46 -2.57 22.16
N THR A 35 -6.47 -3.41 22.38
CA THR A 35 -6.28 -4.69 23.07
C THR A 35 -6.49 -5.80 22.05
N SER A 36 -5.91 -6.98 22.28
CA SER A 36 -5.99 -8.10 21.32
C SER A 36 -7.42 -8.48 20.93
N SER A 37 -8.41 -8.19 21.78
CA SER A 37 -9.81 -8.56 21.56
C SER A 37 -10.57 -7.66 20.57
N ASN A 38 -10.07 -6.48 20.22
CA ASN A 38 -10.85 -5.50 19.43
C ASN A 38 -10.14 -4.87 18.22
N ALA A 39 -8.89 -5.24 17.92
CA ALA A 39 -8.14 -4.59 16.84
C ALA A 39 -8.85 -4.67 15.47
N THR A 40 -9.41 -5.82 15.12
CA THR A 40 -10.15 -5.99 13.86
C THR A 40 -11.50 -5.27 13.82
N LEU A 41 -12.06 -4.84 14.97
CA LEU A 41 -13.30 -4.03 14.99
C LEU A 41 -13.05 -2.57 14.60
N TYR A 42 -11.81 -2.09 14.75
CA TYR A 42 -11.46 -0.74 14.29
C TYR A 42 -11.39 -0.66 12.77
N LEU A 43 -11.01 -1.75 12.09
CA LEU A 43 -11.11 -1.85 10.64
C LEU A 43 -12.53 -1.53 10.17
N ASP A 44 -13.54 -2.12 10.81
CA ASP A 44 -14.95 -1.88 10.48
C ASP A 44 -15.31 -0.38 10.56
N GLN A 45 -14.76 0.34 11.54
CA GLN A 45 -14.98 1.78 11.71
C GLN A 45 -14.26 2.61 10.64
N ILE A 46 -13.05 2.18 10.24
CA ILE A 46 -12.24 2.85 9.22
C ILE A 46 -12.90 2.74 7.86
N VAL A 47 -13.40 1.54 7.51
CA VAL A 47 -14.01 1.29 6.20
C VAL A 47 -15.48 1.65 6.13
N ALA A 48 -16.15 1.90 7.26
CA ALA A 48 -17.57 2.28 7.32
C ALA A 48 -17.98 3.34 6.29
N PRO A 49 -17.32 4.52 6.19
CA PRO A 49 -17.72 5.52 5.20
C PRO A 49 -17.58 5.06 3.75
N ILE A 50 -16.60 4.19 3.45
CA ILE A 50 -16.36 3.64 2.11
C ILE A 50 -17.46 2.62 1.77
N VAL A 51 -17.77 1.74 2.73
CA VAL A 51 -18.79 0.69 2.62
C VAL A 51 -20.19 1.30 2.52
N GLU A 52 -20.51 2.33 3.32
CA GLU A 52 -21.77 3.07 3.26
C GLU A 52 -22.03 3.70 1.88
N LEU A 53 -20.97 4.15 1.21
CA LEU A 53 -21.03 4.71 -0.15
C LEU A 53 -20.99 3.64 -1.25
N GLY A 54 -20.82 2.36 -0.90
CA GLY A 54 -20.75 1.25 -1.86
C GLY A 54 -19.51 1.30 -2.76
N LEU A 55 -18.46 2.01 -2.36
CA LEU A 55 -17.24 2.16 -3.16
C LEU A 55 -16.35 0.92 -3.02
N PRO A 56 -15.73 0.42 -4.11
CA PRO A 56 -14.70 -0.59 -3.98
C PRO A 56 -13.46 0.00 -3.31
N TRP A 57 -12.71 -0.84 -2.60
CA TRP A 57 -11.50 -0.41 -1.92
C TRP A 57 -10.43 -1.50 -1.87
N ALA A 58 -9.19 -1.08 -1.69
CA ALA A 58 -8.01 -1.92 -1.73
C ALA A 58 -7.01 -1.45 -0.65
N THR A 59 -6.21 -2.37 -0.12
CA THR A 59 -5.40 -2.15 1.06
C THR A 59 -3.97 -2.69 0.92
N THR A 60 -2.98 -1.93 1.38
CA THR A 60 -1.72 -2.47 1.88
C THR A 60 -1.69 -2.39 3.41
N TYR A 61 -0.86 -3.20 4.06
CA TYR A 61 -0.66 -3.11 5.52
C TYR A 61 0.64 -2.42 5.87
N GLY A 62 0.62 -1.69 6.98
CA GLY A 62 1.80 -1.03 7.54
C GLY A 62 2.39 -1.77 8.74
N ASN A 63 3.47 -1.20 9.29
CA ASN A 63 4.17 -1.81 10.42
C ASN A 63 3.32 -1.78 11.70
N HIS A 64 2.38 -0.84 11.87
CA HIS A 64 1.47 -0.82 13.00
C HIS A 64 0.34 -1.85 12.88
N ASP A 65 0.00 -2.26 11.66
CA ASP A 65 -0.99 -3.29 11.40
C ASP A 65 -0.53 -4.71 11.81
N ASN A 66 0.77 -4.88 12.11
CA ASN A 66 1.37 -6.15 12.53
C ASN A 66 2.13 -6.06 13.88
N GLN A 67 1.54 -5.45 14.89
CA GLN A 67 2.10 -5.31 16.25
C GLN A 67 1.47 -6.27 17.28
N ALA A 68 1.81 -6.12 18.56
CA ALA A 68 1.38 -7.01 19.64
C ALA A 68 -0.14 -7.28 19.70
N TYR A 69 -0.96 -6.29 19.38
CA TYR A 69 -2.42 -6.38 19.47
C TYR A 69 -3.14 -6.33 18.13
N SER A 70 -2.43 -6.12 17.01
CA SER A 70 -2.99 -6.09 15.66
C SER A 70 -2.15 -6.97 14.75
N LYS A 71 -2.78 -7.87 13.98
CA LYS A 71 -2.08 -8.73 13.03
C LYS A 71 -2.63 -8.50 11.64
N SER A 72 -1.76 -8.22 10.68
CA SER A 72 -2.14 -8.00 9.27
C SER A 72 -2.91 -9.19 8.72
N LYS A 73 -2.56 -10.42 9.12
CA LYS A 73 -3.32 -11.65 8.82
C LYS A 73 -4.77 -11.62 9.31
N ASP A 74 -5.01 -11.11 10.51
CA ASP A 74 -6.35 -11.04 11.09
C ASP A 74 -7.16 -9.90 10.48
N LEU A 75 -6.51 -8.77 10.18
CA LEU A 75 -7.10 -7.67 9.42
C LEU A 75 -7.51 -8.16 8.03
N PHE A 76 -6.58 -8.74 7.26
CA PHE A 76 -6.85 -9.33 5.95
C PHE A 76 -8.04 -10.29 5.98
N LYS A 77 -8.07 -11.22 6.95
CA LYS A 77 -9.20 -12.15 7.12
C LYS A 77 -10.53 -11.42 7.39
N ARG A 78 -10.51 -10.33 8.17
CA ARG A 78 -11.71 -9.52 8.43
C ARG A 78 -12.17 -8.78 7.17
N GLU A 79 -11.24 -8.23 6.39
CA GLU A 79 -11.52 -7.52 5.13
C GLU A 79 -12.23 -8.40 4.10
N GLN A 80 -11.88 -9.69 4.01
CA GLN A 80 -12.54 -10.63 3.10
C GLN A 80 -14.05 -10.83 3.39
N GLY A 81 -14.56 -10.32 4.51
CA GLY A 81 -15.99 -10.28 4.81
C GLY A 81 -16.76 -9.16 4.11
N TYR A 82 -16.09 -8.24 3.42
CA TYR A 82 -16.70 -7.11 2.72
C TYR A 82 -16.73 -7.36 1.20
N GLU A 83 -17.92 -7.34 0.60
CA GLU A 83 -18.11 -7.60 -0.84
C GLU A 83 -17.36 -6.59 -1.74
N ASN A 84 -17.15 -5.37 -1.25
CA ASN A 84 -16.48 -4.29 -1.96
C ASN A 84 -14.97 -4.21 -1.64
N SER A 85 -14.41 -5.13 -0.83
CA SER A 85 -12.96 -5.23 -0.66
C SER A 85 -12.34 -5.96 -1.85
N LEU A 86 -11.33 -5.34 -2.45
CA LEU A 86 -10.55 -5.88 -3.56
C LEU A 86 -9.17 -6.40 -3.13
N THR A 87 -8.84 -6.31 -1.83
CA THR A 87 -7.57 -6.76 -1.27
C THR A 87 -7.38 -8.27 -1.47
N LYS A 88 -6.22 -8.68 -2.00
CA LYS A 88 -5.90 -10.08 -2.29
C LYS A 88 -4.54 -10.47 -1.72
N ASN A 89 -4.32 -11.78 -1.61
CA ASN A 89 -3.00 -12.37 -1.40
C ASN A 89 -2.68 -13.30 -2.56
N MET A 90 -1.79 -12.88 -3.47
CA MET A 90 -1.37 -13.69 -4.60
C MET A 90 -0.15 -14.58 -4.30
N LEU A 91 0.35 -14.57 -3.05
CA LEU A 91 1.44 -15.41 -2.55
C LEU A 91 1.07 -16.10 -1.21
N PRO A 92 -0.12 -16.73 -1.08
CA PRO A 92 -0.64 -17.19 0.22
C PRO A 92 0.19 -18.30 0.86
N ASP A 93 0.88 -19.10 0.05
CA ASP A 93 1.71 -20.22 0.52
C ASP A 93 3.14 -19.78 0.88
N ASN A 94 3.51 -18.52 0.64
CA ASN A 94 4.82 -18.01 0.97
C ASN A 94 4.81 -17.36 2.37
N PRO A 95 5.46 -17.98 3.38
CA PRO A 95 5.40 -17.49 4.76
C PRO A 95 6.15 -16.18 4.98
N THR A 96 7.03 -15.76 4.06
CA THR A 96 7.85 -14.53 4.18
C THR A 96 7.33 -13.38 3.33
N ALA A 97 6.35 -13.61 2.46
CA ALA A 97 5.86 -12.60 1.54
C ALA A 97 5.00 -11.51 2.20
N GLY A 98 4.46 -11.75 3.40
CA GLY A 98 3.38 -10.94 3.96
C GLY A 98 2.02 -11.44 3.47
N VAL A 99 0.99 -10.57 3.47
CA VAL A 99 -0.40 -10.96 3.16
C VAL A 99 -1.12 -10.08 2.14
N SER A 100 -0.52 -8.97 1.72
CA SER A 100 -1.15 -7.99 0.83
C SER A 100 -0.36 -7.72 -0.46
N ASN A 101 0.09 -8.79 -1.14
CA ASN A 101 0.77 -8.68 -2.45
C ASN A 101 -0.17 -9.10 -3.57
N TYR A 102 -0.55 -8.14 -4.41
CA TYR A 102 -1.50 -8.37 -5.50
C TYR A 102 -1.51 -7.22 -6.52
N PHE A 103 -2.28 -7.38 -7.58
CA PHE A 103 -2.59 -6.30 -8.50
C PHE A 103 -4.07 -6.25 -8.84
N LEU A 104 -4.53 -5.08 -9.27
CA LEU A 104 -5.86 -4.84 -9.82
C LEU A 104 -5.74 -4.34 -11.26
N GLU A 105 -6.56 -4.92 -12.13
CA GLU A 105 -6.74 -4.49 -13.52
C GLU A 105 -7.87 -3.45 -13.55
N VAL A 106 -7.56 -2.22 -13.99
CA VAL A 106 -8.55 -1.15 -14.14
C VAL A 106 -8.95 -1.05 -15.60
N TYR A 107 -10.22 -1.33 -15.87
CA TYR A 107 -10.80 -1.35 -17.21
C TYR A 107 -11.44 0.00 -17.56
N PRO A 108 -11.52 0.33 -18.87
CA PRO A 108 -12.22 1.53 -19.30
C PRO A 108 -13.70 1.46 -18.95
N ALA A 109 -14.35 2.61 -18.76
CA ALA A 109 -15.77 2.67 -18.46
C ALA A 109 -16.68 2.20 -19.61
N SER A 110 -16.15 2.14 -20.84
CA SER A 110 -16.89 1.67 -22.02
C SER A 110 -17.03 0.14 -22.02
N GLU A 111 -18.24 -0.35 -22.24
CA GLU A 111 -18.53 -1.79 -22.33
C GLU A 111 -17.77 -2.47 -23.49
N GLY A 112 -17.44 -3.76 -23.30
CA GLY A 112 -16.87 -4.62 -24.35
C GLY A 112 -15.37 -4.47 -24.59
N GLN A 113 -14.65 -3.78 -23.70
CA GLN A 113 -13.19 -3.69 -23.73
C GLN A 113 -12.58 -4.65 -22.72
N ASP A 114 -11.82 -5.63 -23.21
CA ASP A 114 -11.18 -6.66 -22.39
C ASP A 114 -9.72 -6.35 -22.05
N VAL A 115 -9.24 -5.12 -22.34
CA VAL A 115 -7.87 -4.69 -22.07
C VAL A 115 -7.87 -3.61 -20.98
N PRO A 116 -7.12 -3.78 -19.88
CA PRO A 116 -7.00 -2.77 -18.84
C PRO A 116 -6.30 -1.50 -19.37
N GLU A 117 -6.70 -0.35 -18.84
CA GLU A 117 -6.02 0.93 -19.09
C GLU A 117 -4.90 1.20 -18.08
N VAL A 118 -5.06 0.71 -16.85
CA VAL A 118 -4.08 0.86 -15.77
C VAL A 118 -4.00 -0.42 -14.94
N ILE A 119 -2.79 -0.77 -14.49
CA ILE A 119 -2.57 -1.78 -13.46
C ILE A 119 -2.20 -1.09 -12.14
N LEU A 120 -2.86 -1.47 -11.05
CA LEU A 120 -2.52 -1.01 -9.70
C LEU A 120 -1.81 -2.15 -8.97
N TRP A 121 -0.55 -1.95 -8.62
CA TRP A 121 0.27 -2.92 -7.87
C TRP A 121 0.25 -2.59 -6.38
N PHE A 122 0.10 -3.60 -5.54
CA PHE A 122 0.09 -3.49 -4.09
C PHE A 122 1.14 -4.43 -3.52
N PHE A 123 2.04 -3.87 -2.69
CA PHE A 123 3.15 -4.61 -2.11
C PHE A 123 3.15 -4.49 -0.58
N ASP A 124 3.37 -5.62 0.06
CA ASP A 124 3.46 -5.72 1.51
C ASP A 124 4.92 -5.48 1.94
N SER A 125 5.18 -4.27 2.46
CA SER A 125 6.49 -3.92 3.02
C SER A 125 6.73 -4.52 4.41
N ARG A 126 5.76 -5.24 4.99
CA ARG A 126 5.84 -5.90 6.29
C ARG A 126 6.19 -4.94 7.45
N GLY A 127 6.89 -5.43 8.47
CA GLY A 127 7.25 -4.69 9.67
C GLY A 127 6.44 -5.07 10.91
N GLY A 128 6.58 -4.25 11.96
CA GLY A 128 5.97 -4.48 13.26
C GLY A 128 6.70 -5.55 14.08
N ASP A 129 5.97 -6.53 14.58
CA ASP A 129 6.55 -7.69 15.30
C ASP A 129 7.35 -8.59 14.35
N GLU A 130 7.08 -8.53 13.04
CA GLU A 130 7.99 -9.05 12.03
C GLU A 130 9.12 -8.04 11.85
N ARG A 131 10.32 -8.38 12.35
CA ARG A 131 11.49 -7.48 12.25
C ARG A 131 11.88 -7.11 10.83
N ARG A 132 11.43 -7.87 9.82
CA ARG A 132 11.67 -7.56 8.41
C ARG A 132 10.61 -6.58 7.94
N ASP A 133 11.05 -5.41 7.52
CA ASP A 133 10.25 -4.26 7.14
C ASP A 133 10.61 -3.77 5.72
N TRP A 134 10.70 -4.72 4.79
CA TRP A 134 10.85 -4.44 3.35
C TRP A 134 10.04 -5.43 2.52
N VAL A 135 9.75 -5.13 1.26
CA VAL A 135 9.17 -6.09 0.31
C VAL A 135 10.13 -7.27 0.09
N ASP A 136 9.65 -8.50 0.32
CA ASP A 136 10.46 -9.72 0.24
C ASP A 136 10.89 -10.05 -1.21
N ASP A 137 12.08 -10.63 -1.39
CA ASP A 137 12.61 -11.00 -2.72
C ASP A 137 11.68 -11.96 -3.48
N ALA A 138 10.92 -12.81 -2.78
CA ALA A 138 9.92 -13.65 -3.42
C ALA A 138 8.77 -12.83 -4.05
N VAL A 139 8.37 -11.73 -3.41
CA VAL A 139 7.40 -10.78 -3.96
C VAL A 139 7.99 -10.07 -5.17
N VAL A 140 9.27 -9.68 -5.11
CA VAL A 140 9.97 -9.06 -6.25
C VAL A 140 9.99 -9.98 -7.47
N ASN A 141 10.27 -11.28 -7.27
CA ASN A 141 10.26 -12.25 -8.36
C ASN A 141 8.85 -12.45 -8.93
N TRP A 142 7.85 -12.60 -8.05
CA TRP A 142 6.45 -12.68 -8.46
C TRP A 142 6.01 -11.46 -9.27
N PHE A 143 6.40 -10.25 -8.86
CA PHE A 143 6.07 -9.01 -9.56
C PHE A 143 6.61 -9.00 -10.99
N LYS A 144 7.88 -9.38 -11.17
CA LYS A 144 8.51 -9.46 -12.49
C LYS A 144 7.77 -10.46 -13.40
N GLU A 145 7.45 -11.63 -12.86
CA GLU A 145 6.70 -12.66 -13.60
C GLU A 145 5.28 -12.20 -13.94
N ALA A 146 4.55 -11.64 -12.98
CA ALA A 146 3.19 -11.14 -13.16
C ALA A 146 3.15 -10.00 -14.19
N SER A 147 4.09 -9.05 -14.13
CA SER A 147 4.19 -7.94 -15.08
C SER A 147 4.47 -8.42 -16.50
N ALA A 148 5.41 -9.37 -16.67
CA ALA A 148 5.69 -9.98 -17.96
C ALA A 148 4.47 -10.76 -18.51
N ASN A 149 3.77 -11.50 -17.64
CA ASN A 149 2.57 -12.24 -18.01
C ASN A 149 1.42 -11.32 -18.43
N LEU A 150 1.22 -10.17 -17.75
CA LEU A 150 0.22 -9.17 -18.15
C LEU A 150 0.56 -8.56 -19.50
N THR A 151 1.83 -8.20 -19.72
CA THR A 151 2.31 -7.66 -21.00
C THR A 151 2.08 -8.67 -22.14
N GLN A 152 2.35 -9.96 -21.89
CA GLN A 152 2.10 -11.03 -22.85
C GLN A 152 0.60 -11.25 -23.09
N LYS A 153 -0.20 -11.31 -22.02
CA LYS A 153 -1.66 -11.52 -22.06
C LYS A 153 -2.36 -10.47 -22.92
N TYR A 154 -1.97 -9.21 -22.78
CA TYR A 154 -2.59 -8.08 -23.49
C TYR A 154 -1.81 -7.62 -24.73
N ASN A 155 -0.67 -8.25 -25.01
CA ASN A 155 0.24 -7.87 -26.10
C ASN A 155 0.55 -6.36 -26.10
N LYS A 156 0.68 -5.78 -24.91
CA LYS A 156 0.83 -4.34 -24.67
C LYS A 156 1.38 -4.10 -23.27
N THR A 157 2.32 -3.16 -23.16
CA THR A 157 2.69 -2.59 -21.85
C THR A 157 1.57 -1.67 -21.38
N ILE A 158 0.89 -2.06 -20.31
CA ILE A 158 -0.18 -1.26 -19.70
C ILE A 158 0.46 -0.33 -18.65
N PRO A 159 0.14 0.98 -18.66
CA PRO A 159 0.57 1.89 -17.62
C PRO A 159 0.22 1.37 -16.22
N SER A 160 1.06 1.63 -15.23
CA SER A 160 0.84 1.12 -13.89
C SER A 160 1.25 2.09 -12.78
N LEU A 161 0.67 1.88 -11.61
CA LEU A 161 0.98 2.58 -10.36
C LEU A 161 1.30 1.54 -9.29
N ALA A 162 2.16 1.87 -8.33
CA ALA A 162 2.53 0.98 -7.24
C ALA A 162 2.24 1.60 -5.87
N PHE A 163 1.73 0.80 -4.96
CA PHE A 163 1.42 1.16 -3.58
C PHE A 163 2.17 0.23 -2.62
N PHE A 164 2.83 0.80 -1.64
CA PHE A 164 3.48 0.10 -0.53
C PHE A 164 3.49 1.03 0.68
N HIS A 165 3.55 0.50 1.91
CA HIS A 165 3.45 1.37 3.08
C HIS A 165 4.77 2.07 3.41
N ILE A 166 5.84 1.31 3.67
CA ILE A 166 7.13 1.85 4.10
C ILE A 166 7.92 2.36 2.87
N PRO A 167 8.37 3.64 2.87
CA PRO A 167 9.16 4.22 1.78
C PRO A 167 10.41 3.43 1.42
N ILE A 168 10.76 3.44 0.13
CA ILE A 168 12.01 2.83 -0.35
C ILE A 168 13.24 3.64 0.08
N THR A 169 14.39 2.97 0.15
CA THR A 169 15.69 3.59 0.48
C THR A 169 15.98 4.83 -0.37
N ALA A 170 15.63 4.83 -1.66
CA ALA A 170 15.84 5.99 -2.53
C ALA A 170 15.10 7.26 -2.05
N ALA A 171 13.95 7.09 -1.39
CA ALA A 171 13.20 8.22 -0.86
C ALA A 171 13.92 8.85 0.33
N TYR A 172 14.45 8.01 1.22
CA TYR A 172 15.32 8.44 2.32
C TYR A 172 16.61 9.08 1.80
N ASP A 173 17.26 8.47 0.82
CA ASP A 173 18.48 9.00 0.23
C ASP A 173 18.22 10.39 -0.38
N PHE A 174 17.11 10.60 -1.08
CA PHE A 174 16.74 11.92 -1.60
C PHE A 174 16.51 12.94 -0.48
N TRP A 175 15.80 12.54 0.57
CA TRP A 175 15.55 13.39 1.75
C TRP A 175 16.86 13.83 2.43
N VAL A 176 17.88 12.94 2.48
CA VAL A 176 19.22 13.28 2.98
C VAL A 176 20.04 14.07 1.96
N TYR A 177 20.01 13.66 0.69
CA TYR A 177 20.86 14.17 -0.39
C TYR A 177 20.19 14.04 -1.77
N PRO A 178 19.94 15.14 -2.50
CA PRO A 178 20.38 16.52 -2.23
C PRO A 178 19.57 17.23 -1.13
N GLY A 179 18.53 16.59 -0.61
CA GLY A 179 17.55 17.19 0.28
C GLY A 179 16.38 17.83 -0.48
N VAL A 180 15.26 17.95 0.21
CA VAL A 180 14.02 18.53 -0.34
C VAL A 180 14.19 20.03 -0.59
N ASN A 181 13.83 20.48 -1.79
CA ASN A 181 13.68 21.89 -2.11
C ASN A 181 12.19 22.26 -2.16
N PRO A 182 11.66 23.04 -1.19
CA PRO A 182 10.23 23.36 -1.15
C PRO A 182 9.66 24.07 -2.38
N SER A 183 10.51 24.65 -3.24
CA SER A 183 10.09 25.27 -4.51
C SER A 183 9.96 24.28 -5.67
N ARG A 184 10.55 23.09 -5.55
CA ARG A 184 10.51 22.03 -6.57
C ARG A 184 9.70 20.82 -6.09
N GLU A 185 9.81 20.49 -4.81
CA GLU A 185 9.11 19.43 -4.11
C GLU A 185 8.19 20.05 -3.03
N PRO A 186 7.04 20.62 -3.43
CA PRO A 186 6.11 21.23 -2.48
C PRO A 186 5.48 20.17 -1.58
N GLY A 187 5.40 20.46 -0.28
CA GLY A 187 4.89 19.54 0.73
C GLY A 187 5.11 20.11 2.13
N VAL A 188 4.63 19.41 3.16
CA VAL A 188 4.91 19.76 4.56
C VAL A 188 6.37 19.44 4.88
N ASN A 189 6.87 18.27 4.47
CA ASN A 189 8.25 17.82 4.63
C ASN A 189 8.77 18.00 6.07
N GLY A 190 7.90 17.78 7.07
CA GLY A 190 8.17 18.04 8.48
C GLY A 190 8.69 16.81 9.22
N GLU A 191 8.49 15.61 8.68
CA GLU A 191 8.97 14.36 9.23
C GLU A 191 10.23 13.83 8.52
N LYS A 192 10.97 13.00 9.24
CA LYS A 192 12.12 12.28 8.68
C LYS A 192 11.58 11.08 7.93
N VAL A 193 12.11 10.85 6.72
CA VAL A 193 11.79 9.63 5.96
C VAL A 193 12.38 8.40 6.64
N TRP A 194 11.50 7.44 6.97
CA TRP A 194 11.91 6.12 7.43
C TRP A 194 11.80 5.09 6.29
N TRP A 195 12.87 4.36 6.06
CA TRP A 195 13.01 3.49 4.89
C TRP A 195 12.87 2.00 5.22
N GLN A 196 12.58 1.22 4.18
CA GLN A 196 12.53 -0.23 4.25
C GLN A 196 13.85 -0.86 4.72
N GLY A 197 13.77 -1.77 5.71
CA GLY A 197 14.94 -2.45 6.28
C GLY A 197 15.51 -1.78 7.55
N ARG A 198 15.04 -0.57 7.88
CA ARG A 198 15.54 0.15 9.04
C ARG A 198 15.20 -0.54 10.36
N GLY A 199 13.96 -0.99 10.52
CA GLY A 199 13.49 -1.67 11.73
C GLY A 199 14.24 -2.98 12.02
N TYR A 200 14.90 -3.54 11.02
CA TYR A 200 15.72 -4.73 11.13
C TYR A 200 17.12 -4.47 11.69
N ASP A 201 17.90 -3.59 11.05
CA ASP A 201 19.30 -3.32 11.45
C ASP A 201 19.78 -1.87 11.20
N ASP A 202 18.86 -0.93 10.93
CA ASP A 202 19.12 0.49 10.67
C ASP A 202 20.04 0.72 9.45
N LYS A 203 20.15 -0.26 8.54
CA LYS A 203 20.92 -0.13 7.30
C LYS A 203 20.03 0.00 6.08
N THR A 204 20.57 0.64 5.06
CA THR A 204 19.99 0.66 3.72
C THR A 204 20.36 -0.61 2.95
N GLY A 205 19.68 -0.86 1.84
CA GLY A 205 20.09 -1.88 0.86
C GLY A 205 19.25 -3.15 0.84
N HIS A 206 18.40 -3.38 1.84
CA HIS A 206 17.50 -4.55 1.90
C HIS A 206 16.46 -4.57 0.79
N ASP A 207 16.09 -3.39 0.26
CA ASP A 207 15.08 -3.20 -0.77
C ASP A 207 15.67 -2.92 -2.17
N VAL A 208 16.98 -3.08 -2.36
CA VAL A 208 17.64 -2.85 -3.67
C VAL A 208 17.02 -3.71 -4.77
N ALA A 209 16.68 -4.97 -4.47
CA ALA A 209 16.01 -5.85 -5.43
C ALA A 209 14.64 -5.28 -5.85
N PHE A 210 13.89 -4.73 -4.90
CA PHE A 210 12.57 -4.12 -5.13
C PHE A 210 12.69 -2.81 -5.90
N MET A 211 13.58 -1.89 -5.48
CA MET A 211 13.84 -0.65 -6.20
C MET A 211 14.26 -0.89 -7.66
N ASN A 212 15.15 -1.87 -7.89
CA ASN A 212 15.53 -2.27 -9.24
C ASN A 212 14.36 -2.85 -10.04
N ALA A 213 13.43 -3.56 -9.41
CA ALA A 213 12.27 -4.08 -10.11
C ALA A 213 11.32 -2.94 -10.51
N LEU A 214 11.06 -1.99 -9.61
CA LEU A 214 10.25 -0.81 -9.91
C LEU A 214 10.88 0.01 -11.05
N SER A 215 12.16 0.37 -10.95
CA SER A 215 12.83 1.24 -11.92
C SER A 215 12.97 0.64 -13.32
N ASN A 216 13.01 -0.69 -13.43
CA ASN A 216 13.15 -1.40 -14.70
C ASN A 216 11.80 -1.91 -15.25
N THR A 217 10.67 -1.57 -14.62
CA THR A 217 9.35 -1.96 -15.13
C THR A 217 8.84 -0.92 -16.11
N ASP A 218 8.79 -1.29 -17.39
CA ASP A 218 8.20 -0.45 -18.42
C ASP A 218 6.73 -0.12 -18.09
N GLY A 219 6.37 1.16 -18.21
CA GLY A 219 5.02 1.63 -17.95
C GLY A 219 4.67 1.86 -16.48
N LEU A 220 5.56 1.62 -15.51
CA LEU A 220 5.36 2.08 -14.13
C LEU A 220 5.53 3.61 -14.08
N LEU A 221 4.44 4.33 -13.81
CA LEU A 221 4.39 5.79 -13.88
C LEU A 221 4.72 6.47 -12.56
N ALA A 222 4.27 5.89 -11.45
CA ALA A 222 4.48 6.45 -10.12
C ALA A 222 4.36 5.37 -9.04
N THR A 223 4.96 5.67 -7.89
CA THR A 223 4.87 4.88 -6.66
C THR A 223 4.30 5.74 -5.54
N PHE A 224 3.53 5.16 -4.64
CA PHE A 224 2.91 5.84 -3.51
C PHE A 224 3.27 5.10 -2.22
N SER A 225 3.92 5.80 -1.30
CA SER A 225 4.18 5.34 0.06
C SER A 225 3.47 6.17 1.12
N GLY A 226 3.32 5.59 2.31
CA GLY A 226 2.83 6.28 3.50
C GLY A 226 3.92 6.30 4.56
N HIS A 227 3.57 5.83 5.77
CA HIS A 227 4.44 5.65 6.94
C HIS A 227 4.93 6.96 7.59
N ASP A 228 5.48 7.87 6.80
CA ASP A 228 5.81 9.21 7.25
C ASP A 228 4.51 10.04 7.19
N HIS A 229 4.09 10.62 8.32
CA HIS A 229 2.72 11.08 8.54
C HIS A 229 2.43 12.49 7.99
N ASP A 230 3.35 13.02 7.19
CA ASP A 230 3.25 14.32 6.55
C ASP A 230 2.97 14.18 5.05
N ASN A 231 2.40 15.25 4.47
CA ASN A 231 2.17 15.31 3.03
C ASN A 231 3.46 15.68 2.31
N ASP A 232 4.12 14.68 1.73
CA ASP A 232 5.36 14.82 0.99
C ASP A 232 5.17 14.53 -0.52
N TRP A 233 6.23 14.14 -1.23
CA TRP A 233 6.37 14.14 -2.69
C TRP A 233 6.37 12.74 -3.33
#